data_AF-A0A426XCQ8-F1
#
_entry.id   AF-A0A426XCQ8-F1
#
_cell.length_a   1.000
_cell.length_b   1.000
_cell.length_c   1.000
_cell.angle_alpha   90.00
_cell.angle_beta   90.00
_cell.angle_gamma   90.00
#
_symmetry.space_group_name_H-M   'P 1'
#
loop_
_entity.id
_entity.type
_entity.pdbx_description
1 polymer ?
#
loop_
_entity_poly.entity_id
_entity_poly.type
_entity_poly.pdbx_seq_one_letter_code
_entity_poly.pdbx_strand_id
1 'polypeptide(L)' 'MGSVSDVDEEARMYALQLAMGSILPVTLKAAVELELLDIIFKAGPGAKLSPADIVSQLPIENPQAVDMVDRIL' A
#
# COMPACT_ATOMS: atom_id res chain seq x y z
N MET A 1 11.54 -1.43 32.12
CA MET A 1 11.84 0.01 31.88
C MET A 1 12.67 0.03 30.61
N GLY A 2 12.14 0.58 29.51
CA GLY A 2 12.91 0.74 28.27
C GLY A 2 14.15 1.59 28.56
N SER A 3 15.27 1.20 28.00
CA SER A 3 16.51 1.96 28.13
C SER A 3 16.36 3.30 27.39
N VAL A 4 17.12 4.33 27.77
CA VAL A 4 17.10 5.65 27.09
C VAL A 4 17.32 5.51 25.57
N SER A 5 18.11 4.51 25.15
CA SER A 5 18.31 4.17 23.74
C SER A 5 17.07 3.64 23.03
N ASP A 6 16.16 2.93 23.72
CA ASP A 6 14.92 2.43 23.10
C ASP A 6 13.96 3.58 22.81
N VAL A 7 13.86 4.54 23.74
CA VAL A 7 13.02 5.73 23.59
C VAL A 7 13.54 6.63 22.47
N ASP A 8 14.85 6.80 22.35
CA ASP A 8 15.47 7.58 21.28
C ASP A 8 15.25 6.93 19.90
N GLU A 9 15.31 5.60 19.82
CA GLU A 9 15.03 4.87 18.57
C GLU A 9 13.55 4.97 18.18
N GLU A 10 12.62 4.82 19.13
CA GLU A 10 11.18 5.03 18.89
C GLU A 10 10.89 6.44 18.39
N ALA A 11 11.49 7.46 19.01
CA ALA A 11 11.35 8.85 18.58
C ALA A 11 11.90 9.08 17.17
N ARG A 12 13.05 8.46 16.84
CA ARG A 12 13.66 8.53 15.51
C ARG A 12 12.77 7.87 14.45
N MET A 13 12.21 6.71 14.74
CA MET A 13 11.29 6.00 13.87
C MET A 13 9.99 6.79 13.66
N TYR A 14 9.45 7.39 14.71
CA TYR A 14 8.26 8.23 14.61
C TYR A 14 8.52 9.50 13.78
N ALA A 15 9.67 10.15 13.96
CA ALA A 15 10.07 11.28 13.14
C ALA A 15 10.18 10.89 11.65
N LEU A 16 10.71 9.70 11.34
CA LEU A 16 10.75 9.19 9.97
C LEU A 16 9.34 8.94 9.40
N GLN A 17 8.43 8.35 10.19
CA GLN A 17 7.04 8.16 9.79
C GLN A 17 6.34 9.49 9.50
N LEU A 18 6.54 10.51 10.34
CA LEU A 18 5.98 11.84 10.12
C LEU A 18 6.58 12.51 8.87
N ALA A 19 7.90 12.40 8.65
CA ALA A 19 8.57 12.92 7.46
C ALA A 19 8.03 12.26 6.18
N MET A 20 7.66 10.98 6.25
CA MET A 20 7.07 10.20 5.16
C MET A 20 5.54 10.18 5.19
N GLY A 21 4.89 10.97 6.07
CA GLY A 21 3.46 10.85 6.37
C GLY A 21 2.54 11.13 5.18
N SER A 22 3.04 11.85 4.17
CA SER A 22 2.32 12.09 2.92
C SER A 22 2.19 10.85 2.02
N ILE A 23 3.01 9.81 2.22
CA ILE A 23 3.00 8.60 1.40
C ILE A 23 1.66 7.86 1.54
N LEU A 24 1.14 7.73 2.76
CA LEU A 24 -0.13 7.04 2.99
C LEU A 24 -1.31 7.66 2.19
N PRO A 25 -1.60 8.97 2.29
CA PRO A 25 -2.72 9.55 1.54
C PRO A 25 -2.50 9.54 0.03
N VAL A 26 -1.28 9.71 -0.49
CA VAL A 26 -1.05 9.65 -1.95
C VAL A 26 -1.16 8.22 -2.49
N THR A 27 -0.70 7.21 -1.75
CA THR A 27 -0.85 5.80 -2.12
C THR A 27 -2.32 5.37 -2.08
N LEU A 28 -3.06 5.77 -1.04
CA LEU A 28 -4.49 5.49 -0.96
C LEU A 28 -5.26 6.16 -2.10
N LYS A 29 -4.93 7.42 -2.41
CA LYS A 29 -5.52 8.12 -3.57
C LYS A 29 -5.26 7.36 -4.87
N ALA A 30 -4.03 6.90 -5.11
CA ALA A 30 -3.71 6.11 -6.29
C ALA A 30 -4.49 4.77 -6.33
N ALA A 31 -4.63 4.08 -5.21
CA ALA A 31 -5.41 2.84 -5.12
C ALA A 31 -6.90 3.06 -5.44
N VAL A 32 -7.46 4.21 -5.09
CA VAL A 32 -8.83 4.62 -5.45
C VAL A 32 -8.92 4.98 -6.93
N GLU A 33 -7.99 5.79 -7.45
CA GLU A 33 -8.00 6.21 -8.87
C GLU A 33 -7.77 5.06 -9.85
N LEU A 34 -7.09 4.00 -9.41
CA LEU A 34 -6.88 2.76 -10.16
C LEU A 34 -7.99 1.72 -9.91
N GLU A 35 -9.02 2.04 -9.13
CA GLU A 35 -10.13 1.15 -8.77
C GLU A 35 -9.70 -0.16 -8.09
N LEU A 36 -8.52 -0.21 -7.47
CA LEU A 36 -7.98 -1.42 -6.84
C LEU A 36 -8.88 -1.89 -5.68
N LEU A 37 -9.40 -0.94 -4.90
CA LEU A 37 -10.30 -1.22 -3.78
C LEU A 37 -11.63 -1.80 -4.26
N ASP A 38 -12.15 -1.33 -5.41
CA ASP A 38 -13.39 -1.85 -5.99
C ASP A 38 -13.20 -3.26 -6.54
N ILE A 39 -12.05 -3.57 -7.13
CA ILE A 39 -11.69 -4.92 -7.56
C ILE A 39 -11.65 -5.88 -6.36
N ILE A 40 -10.97 -5.48 -5.27
CA ILE A 40 -10.90 -6.29 -4.03
C ILE A 40 -12.30 -6.47 -3.42
N PHE A 41 -13.10 -5.40 -3.38
CA PHE A 41 -14.47 -5.46 -2.87
C PHE A 41 -15.35 -6.43 -3.68
N LYS A 42 -15.27 -6.38 -5.01
CA LYS A 42 -16.04 -7.25 -5.92
C LYS A 42 -15.67 -8.73 -5.80
N ALA A 43 -14.43 -9.05 -5.42
CA ALA A 43 -14.01 -10.43 -5.17
C ALA A 43 -14.72 -11.07 -3.97
N GLY A 44 -15.24 -10.24 -3.06
CA GLY A 44 -16.09 -10.66 -1.95
C GLY A 44 -15.33 -11.00 -0.66
N PRO A 45 -16.06 -11.15 0.45
CA PRO A 45 -15.45 -11.33 1.77
C PRO A 45 -14.57 -12.60 1.84
N GLY A 46 -13.34 -12.45 2.31
CA GLY A 46 -12.40 -13.57 2.48
C GLY A 46 -11.71 -14.03 1.19
N ALA A 47 -12.04 -13.45 0.03
CA ALA A 47 -11.29 -13.69 -1.18
C ALA A 47 -9.84 -13.17 -1.05
N LYS A 48 -8.89 -13.91 -1.60
CA LYS A 48 -7.48 -13.50 -1.69
C LYS A 48 -7.14 -13.37 -3.15
N LEU A 49 -6.78 -12.16 -3.56
CA LEU A 49 -6.30 -11.87 -4.90
C LEU A 49 -4.79 -11.69 -4.84
N SER A 50 -4.07 -12.22 -5.82
CA SER A 50 -2.71 -11.80 -6.09
C SER A 50 -2.71 -10.44 -6.83
N PRO A 51 -1.60 -9.69 -6.81
CA PRO A 51 -1.46 -8.48 -7.63
C PRO A 51 -1.70 -8.75 -9.13
N ALA A 52 -1.30 -9.93 -9.63
CA ALA A 52 -1.56 -10.33 -11.01
C ALA A 52 -3.06 -10.52 -11.30
N ASP A 53 -3.83 -11.09 -10.36
CA ASP A 53 -5.29 -11.21 -10.49
C ASP A 53 -5.97 -9.84 -10.55
N ILE A 54 -5.48 -8.87 -9.78
CA ILE A 54 -5.97 -7.49 -9.80
C ILE A 54 -5.63 -6.83 -11.14
N VAL A 55 -4.36 -6.91 -11.57
CA VAL A 55 -3.90 -6.32 -12.84
C VAL A 55 -4.62 -6.90 -14.05
N SER A 56 -4.95 -8.20 -14.04
CA SER A 56 -5.70 -8.84 -15.13
C SER A 56 -7.10 -8.24 -15.38
N GLN A 57 -7.64 -7.51 -14.40
CA GLN A 57 -8.95 -6.85 -14.48
C GLN A 57 -8.84 -5.38 -14.91
N LEU A 58 -7.63 -4.83 -15.01
CA LEU A 58 -7.37 -3.46 -15.42
C LEU A 58 -7.08 -3.38 -16.92
N PRO A 59 -7.54 -2.33 -17.63
CA PRO A 59 -7.25 -2.13 -19.05
C PRO A 59 -5.85 -1.54 -19.26
N ILE A 60 -4.80 -2.24 -18.81
CA ILE A 60 -3.40 -1.75 -18.83
C ILE A 60 -2.45 -2.77 -19.47
N GLU A 61 -1.52 -2.28 -20.28
CA GLU A 61 -0.49 -3.08 -20.96
C GLU A 61 0.92 -2.82 -20.39
N ASN A 62 1.00 -2.20 -19.21
CA ASN A 62 2.28 -1.91 -18.56
C ASN A 62 2.89 -3.20 -17.98
N PRO A 63 4.06 -3.66 -18.45
CA PRO A 63 4.69 -4.89 -17.96
C PRO A 63 5.16 -4.80 -16.51
N GLN A 64 5.19 -3.61 -15.90
CA GLN A 64 5.54 -3.37 -14.50
C GLN A 64 4.30 -3.21 -13.61
N ALA A 65 3.09 -3.32 -14.16
CA ALA A 65 1.86 -3.07 -13.41
C ALA A 65 1.71 -3.98 -12.19
N VAL A 66 2.09 -5.26 -12.33
CA VAL A 66 2.00 -6.25 -11.24
C VAL A 66 2.84 -5.80 -10.04
N ASP A 67 4.11 -5.46 -10.28
CA ASP A 67 5.02 -5.01 -9.21
C ASP A 67 4.60 -3.65 -8.62
N MET A 68 4.02 -2.78 -9.44
CA MET A 68 3.51 -1.47 -8.98
C MET A 68 2.29 -1.63 -8.08
N VAL A 69 1.33 -2.48 -8.45
CA VAL A 69 0.14 -2.78 -7.65
C VAL A 69 0.54 -3.50 -6.35
N ASP A 70 1.48 -4.44 -6.42
CA ASP A 70 2.00 -5.14 -5.23
C ASP A 70 2.63 -4.19 -4.21
N ARG A 71 3.30 -3.12 -4.67
CA ARG A 71 3.89 -2.11 -3.77
C ARG A 71 2.89 -1.09 -3.23
N ILE A 72 1.73 -0.96 -3.85
CA ILE A 72 0.64 -0.10 -3.38
C ILE A 72 -0.15 -0.79 -2.26
N LEU A 73 -0.33 -2.11 -2.35
CA LEU A 73 -1.12 -2.95 -1.44
C LEU A 73 -0.28 -3.52 -0.29
#